data_AF-A0A0F9L5C4-F1
#
_entry.id   AF-A0A0F9L5C4-F1
#
_cell.length_a   1.000
_cell.length_b   1.000
_cell.length_c   1.000
_cell.angle_alpha   90.00
_cell.angle_beta   90.00
_cell.angle_gamma   90.00
#
_symmetry.space_group_name_H-M   'P 1'
#
loop_
_entity.id
_entity.type
_entity.pdbx_description
1 polymer ?
#
loop_
_entity_poly.entity_id
_entity_poly.type
_entity_poly.pdbx_seq_one_letter_code
_entity_poly.pdbx_strand_id
1 'polypeptide(L)'
;MVWEAWDVATGARRRERLDEVMDLARRRQIDMLAVWALDRLTREGILKTMEYIHRLSSAGVKVYCHEQAFLDPRQPTYNLVLAIFAWVAAQERKVISERTKAGLERTRRDGKVLGRPPGSRDKRKRRRRGYLLRWDK
;
A
#
# COMPACT_ATOMS: atom_id res chain seq x y z
N MET A 1 2.14 -22.74 10.54
CA MET A 1 0.66 -22.70 10.65
C MET A 1 0.16 -22.19 9.31
N VAL A 2 -0.57 -23.02 8.55
CA VAL A 2 -1.05 -22.61 7.22
C VAL A 2 -2.35 -21.84 7.43
N TRP A 3 -2.35 -20.55 7.06
CA TRP A 3 -3.54 -19.71 7.09
C TRP A 3 -4.07 -19.62 5.66
N GLU A 4 -5.28 -20.11 5.43
CA GLU A 4 -5.88 -20.15 4.10
C GLU A 4 -6.96 -19.07 4.01
N ALA A 5 -6.74 -18.08 3.16
CA ALA A 5 -7.68 -16.99 2.92
C ALA A 5 -8.16 -17.05 1.47
N TRP A 6 -9.39 -17.49 1.27
CA TRP A 6 -10.06 -17.42 -0.04
C TRP A 6 -10.78 -16.07 -0.16
N ASP A 7 -10.68 -15.39 -1.30
CA ASP A 7 -11.45 -14.16 -1.56
C ASP A 7 -12.36 -14.37 -2.77
N VAL A 8 -13.65 -14.10 -2.60
CA VAL A 8 -14.62 -14.06 -3.69
C VAL A 8 -14.66 -12.61 -4.14
N ALA A 9 -14.28 -12.34 -5.39
CA ALA A 9 -14.16 -11.00 -5.95
C ALA A 9 -15.54 -10.29 -6.02
N THR A 10 -16.02 -9.79 -4.89
CA THR A 10 -17.17 -8.91 -4.80
C THR A 10 -16.69 -7.49 -5.12
N GLY A 11 -17.47 -6.72 -5.90
CA GLY A 11 -17.07 -5.41 -6.45
C GLY A 11 -16.87 -4.28 -5.43
N ALA A 12 -16.54 -4.57 -4.18
CA ALA A 12 -16.35 -3.58 -3.13
C ALA A 12 -15.02 -2.83 -3.28
N ARG A 13 -15.08 -1.50 -3.14
CA ARG A 13 -13.92 -0.57 -3.14
C ARG A 13 -12.94 -0.79 -1.98
N ARG A 14 -13.31 -1.58 -0.98
CA ARG A 14 -12.53 -1.84 0.24
C ARG A 14 -12.46 -3.35 0.45
N ARG A 15 -11.28 -3.93 0.25
CA ARG A 15 -11.05 -5.36 0.48
C ARG A 15 -10.62 -5.57 1.91
N GLU A 16 -11.59 -5.82 2.78
CA GLU A 16 -11.36 -6.10 4.20
C GLU A 16 -10.36 -7.27 4.38
N ARG A 17 -10.37 -8.26 3.49
CA ARG A 17 -9.44 -9.40 3.52
C ARG A 17 -7.99 -9.05 3.18
N LEU A 18 -7.74 -8.13 2.25
CA LEU A 18 -6.37 -7.68 1.99
C LEU A 18 -5.83 -6.91 3.20
N ASP A 19 -6.67 -6.07 3.83
CA ASP A 19 -6.31 -5.38 5.07
C ASP A 19 -6.00 -6.38 6.19
N GLU A 20 -6.81 -7.44 6.35
CA GLU A 20 -6.58 -8.54 7.30
C GLU A 20 -5.26 -9.26 7.04
N VAL A 21 -4.96 -9.66 5.80
CA VAL A 21 -3.68 -10.28 5.43
C VAL A 21 -2.51 -9.36 5.79
N MET A 22 -2.65 -8.06 5.55
CA MET A 22 -1.62 -7.08 5.90
C MET A 22 -1.47 -6.85 7.42
N ASP A 23 -2.54 -7.03 8.20
CA ASP A 23 -2.50 -7.06 9.66
C ASP A 23 -1.82 -8.34 10.17
N LEU A 24 -2.16 -9.50 9.62
CA LEU A 24 -1.56 -10.80 9.95
C LEU A 24 -0.05 -10.81 9.64
N ALA A 25 0.33 -10.27 8.47
CA ALA A 25 1.73 -10.09 8.08
C ALA A 25 2.49 -9.22 9.09
N ARG A 26 1.90 -8.08 9.50
CA ARG A 26 2.51 -7.19 10.51
C ARG A 26 2.68 -7.86 11.86
N ARG A 27 1.77 -8.76 12.23
CA ARG A 27 1.83 -9.55 13.47
C ARG A 27 2.71 -10.80 13.35
N ARG A 28 3.33 -11.04 12.18
CA ARG A 28 4.13 -12.24 11.87
C ARG A 28 3.37 -13.55 12.12
N GLN A 29 2.08 -13.55 11.81
CA GLN A 29 1.22 -14.73 11.96
C GLN A 29 1.11 -15.57 10.68
N ILE A 30 1.70 -15.08 9.58
CA ILE A 30 1.77 -15.77 8.29
C ILE A 30 3.19 -15.65 7.74
N ASP A 31 3.66 -16.70 7.08
CA ASP A 31 4.99 -16.77 6.45
C ASP A 31 4.90 -16.70 4.92
N MET A 32 3.72 -17.02 4.36
CA MET A 32 3.49 -17.05 2.91
C MET A 32 2.06 -16.64 2.56
N LEU A 33 1.92 -15.92 1.44
CA LEU A 33 0.66 -15.61 0.78
C LEU A 33 0.68 -16.25 -0.62
N ALA A 34 -0.25 -17.16 -0.88
CA ALA A 34 -0.47 -17.73 -2.20
C ALA A 34 -1.65 -17.05 -2.88
N VAL A 35 -1.47 -16.65 -4.14
CA VAL A 35 -2.54 -16.07 -4.97
C VAL A 35 -2.58 -16.74 -6.33
N TRP A 36 -3.78 -16.87 -6.90
CA TRP A 36 -3.93 -17.43 -8.26
C TRP A 36 -3.30 -16.51 -9.32
N ALA A 37 -3.66 -15.23 -9.29
CA ALA A 37 -3.17 -14.24 -10.23
C ALA A 37 -3.01 -12.87 -9.55
N LEU A 38 -2.08 -12.05 -10.02
CA LEU A 38 -1.78 -10.73 -9.44
C LEU A 38 -2.88 -9.69 -9.59
N ASP A 39 -3.63 -9.73 -10.70
CA ASP A 39 -4.80 -8.87 -10.92
C ASP A 39 -5.92 -9.16 -9.90
N ARG A 40 -5.89 -10.37 -9.31
CA ARG A 40 -6.78 -10.78 -8.23
C ARG A 40 -6.29 -10.34 -6.85
N LEU A 41 -5.05 -9.87 -6.69
CA LEU A 41 -4.58 -9.29 -5.42
C LEU A 41 -5.14 -7.87 -5.22
N THR A 42 -5.18 -7.06 -6.27
CA THR A 42 -5.80 -5.73 -6.23
C THR A 42 -6.22 -5.27 -7.63
N ARG A 43 -7.29 -4.45 -7.69
CA ARG A 43 -7.75 -3.75 -8.91
C ARG A 43 -7.23 -2.31 -8.99
N GLU A 44 -6.38 -1.90 -8.05
CA GLU A 44 -5.76 -0.57 -8.03
C GLU A 44 -4.62 -0.43 -9.06
N GLY A 45 -4.37 -1.47 -9.86
CA GLY A 45 -3.35 -1.51 -10.90
C GLY A 45 -2.01 -2.05 -10.40
N ILE A 46 -1.11 -2.31 -11.35
CA ILE A 46 0.16 -3.01 -11.11
C ILE A 46 1.07 -2.33 -10.08
N LEU A 47 1.10 -1.00 -10.07
CA LEU A 47 1.93 -0.23 -9.14
C LEU A 47 1.53 -0.50 -7.69
N LYS A 48 0.23 -0.54 -7.42
CA LYS A 48 -0.28 -0.82 -6.08
C LYS A 48 -0.02 -2.28 -5.69
N THR A 49 -0.18 -3.21 -6.63
CA THR A 49 0.16 -4.61 -6.44
C THR A 49 1.62 -4.77 -6.02
N MET A 50 2.55 -4.10 -6.71
CA MET A 50 3.97 -4.11 -6.37
C MET A 50 4.25 -3.52 -4.98
N GLU A 51 3.56 -2.44 -4.60
CA GLU A 51 3.66 -1.88 -3.24
C GLU A 51 3.22 -2.90 -2.17
N TYR A 52 2.11 -3.62 -2.38
CA TYR A 52 1.64 -4.64 -1.45
C TYR A 52 2.64 -5.80 -1.33
N ILE A 53 3.14 -6.31 -2.45
CA ILE A 53 4.15 -7.38 -2.47
C ILE A 53 5.41 -6.93 -1.71
N HIS A 54 5.89 -5.72 -1.96
CA HIS A 54 7.06 -5.18 -1.27
C HIS A 54 6.84 -5.08 0.25
N ARG A 55 5.66 -4.62 0.68
CA ARG A 55 5.31 -4.53 2.11
C ARG A 55 5.21 -5.90 2.78
N LEU A 56 4.63 -6.89 2.10
CA LEU A 56 4.56 -8.27 2.58
C LEU A 56 5.96 -8.88 2.70
N SER A 57 6.79 -8.71 1.67
CA SER A 57 8.18 -9.16 1.68
C SER A 57 8.98 -8.53 2.81
N SER A 58 8.81 -7.22 3.05
CA SER A 58 9.46 -6.50 4.16
C SER A 58 8.98 -6.98 5.54
N ALA A 59 7.79 -7.55 5.63
CA ALA A 59 7.26 -8.19 6.83
C ALA A 59 7.71 -9.65 7.00
N GLY A 60 8.51 -10.19 6.07
CA GLY A 60 8.96 -11.59 6.06
C GLY A 60 8.00 -12.57 5.39
N VAL A 61 6.93 -12.07 4.76
CA VAL A 61 5.92 -12.89 4.09
C VAL A 61 6.31 -13.11 2.63
N LYS A 62 6.49 -14.37 2.24
CA LYS A 62 6.74 -14.73 0.83
C LYS A 62 5.43 -14.67 0.06
N VAL A 63 5.43 -14.04 -1.10
CA VAL A 63 4.30 -14.08 -2.03
C VAL A 63 4.57 -15.13 -3.10
N TYR A 64 3.63 -16.06 -3.29
CA TYR A 64 3.60 -17.02 -4.40
C TYR A 64 2.42 -16.68 -5.31
N CYS A 65 2.66 -16.69 -6.63
CA CYS A 65 1.60 -16.51 -7.61
C CYS A 65 1.57 -17.67 -8.61
N HIS A 66 0.38 -18.23 -8.84
CA HIS A 66 0.22 -19.38 -9.73
C HIS A 66 0.41 -19.01 -11.21
N GLU A 67 -0.24 -17.94 -11.69
CA GLU A 67 -0.12 -17.53 -13.10
C GLU A 67 1.20 -16.81 -13.41
N GLN A 68 1.77 -16.09 -12.43
CA GLN A 68 3.02 -15.36 -12.61
C GLN A 68 4.19 -16.14 -12.00
N ALA A 69 4.75 -17.07 -12.80
CA ALA A 69 5.84 -17.93 -12.36
C ALA A 69 7.04 -17.17 -11.79
N PHE A 70 7.36 -15.97 -12.31
CA PHE A 70 8.46 -15.13 -11.81
C PHE A 70 8.32 -14.68 -10.33
N LEU A 71 7.14 -14.87 -9.73
CA LEU A 71 6.86 -14.65 -8.31
C LEU A 71 6.83 -15.94 -7.49
N ASP A 72 7.33 -17.05 -8.00
CA ASP A 72 7.51 -18.26 -7.19
C ASP A 72 8.76 -18.11 -6.28
N PRO A 73 8.61 -18.17 -4.93
CA PRO A 73 9.73 -18.09 -3.99
C PRO A 73 10.80 -19.18 -4.15
N ARG A 74 10.52 -20.23 -4.93
CA ARG A 74 11.47 -21.30 -5.26
C ARG A 74 12.40 -20.93 -6.42
N GLN A 75 12.10 -19.87 -7.18
CA GLN A 75 12.93 -19.45 -8.29
C GLN A 75 14.16 -18.67 -7.82
N PRO A 76 15.33 -18.89 -8.44
CA PRO A 76 16.55 -18.15 -8.10
C PRO A 76 16.43 -16.65 -8.41
N THR A 77 15.56 -16.29 -9.36
CA THR A 77 15.28 -14.90 -9.77
C THR A 77 14.30 -14.17 -8.84
N TYR A 78 13.68 -14.85 -7.88
CA TYR A 78 12.63 -14.28 -7.01
C TYR A 78 13.05 -12.98 -6.33
N ASN A 79 14.22 -12.99 -5.69
CA ASN A 79 14.73 -11.82 -4.97
C ASN A 79 15.06 -10.65 -5.91
N LEU A 80 15.52 -10.94 -7.14
CA LEU A 80 15.76 -9.91 -8.15
C LEU A 80 14.45 -9.26 -8.59
N VAL A 81 13.41 -10.06 -8.86
CA VAL A 81 12.09 -9.56 -9.23
C VAL A 81 11.51 -8.69 -8.12
N LEU A 82 11.60 -9.13 -6.85
CA LEU A 82 11.17 -8.34 -5.71
C LEU A 82 11.93 -7.02 -5.58
N ALA A 83 13.25 -7.02 -5.82
CA ALA A 83 14.06 -5.81 -5.78
C ALA A 83 13.65 -4.82 -6.87
N ILE A 84 13.38 -5.30 -8.09
CA ILE A 84 12.87 -4.46 -9.18
C ILE A 84 11.52 -3.87 -8.80
N PHE A 85 10.60 -4.67 -8.26
CA PHE A 85 9.28 -4.19 -7.84
C PHE A 85 9.37 -3.16 -6.72
N ALA A 86 10.26 -3.37 -5.75
CA ALA A 86 10.53 -2.42 -4.69
C ALA A 86 11.07 -1.09 -5.25
N TRP A 87 12.02 -1.15 -6.20
CA TRP A 87 12.57 0.02 -6.86
C TRP A 87 11.50 0.78 -7.65
N VAL A 88 10.70 0.10 -8.46
CA VAL A 88 9.59 0.70 -9.23
C VAL A 88 8.59 1.37 -8.29
N ALA A 89 8.17 0.69 -7.22
CA ALA A 89 7.24 1.25 -6.24
C ALA A 89 7.81 2.52 -5.56
N ALA A 90 9.12 2.54 -5.27
CA ALA A 90 9.78 3.71 -4.70
C ALA A 90 9.88 4.88 -5.70
N GLN A 91 10.23 4.62 -6.96
CA GLN A 91 10.30 5.66 -8.00
C GLN A 91 8.94 6.28 -8.27
N GLU A 92 7.89 5.48 -8.36
CA GLU A 92 6.53 5.99 -8.57
C GLU A 92 6.10 6.91 -7.42
N ARG A 93 6.35 6.50 -6.18
CA ARG A 93 6.06 7.34 -4.99
C ARG A 93 6.82 8.66 -5.02
N LYS A 94 8.05 8.67 -5.54
CA LYS A 94 8.84 9.90 -5.74
C LYS A 94 8.18 10.80 -6.78
N VAL A 95 7.80 10.26 -7.95
CA VAL A 95 7.13 11.01 -9.03
C VAL A 95 5.80 11.62 -8.55
N ILE A 96 4.98 10.87 -7.81
CA ILE A 96 3.73 11.39 -7.22
C ILE A 96 4.01 12.57 -6.27
N SER A 97 5.03 12.44 -5.43
CA SER A 97 5.45 13.50 -4.50
C SER A 97 5.91 14.76 -5.25
N GLU A 98 6.73 14.60 -6.29
CA GLU A 98 7.21 15.69 -7.14
C GLU A 98 6.06 16.42 -7.84
N ARG A 99 5.12 15.69 -8.45
CA ARG A 99 3.92 16.27 -9.06
C ARG A 99 3.08 17.06 -8.07
N THR A 100 2.92 16.54 -6.85
CA THR A 100 2.19 17.21 -5.78
C THR A 100 2.87 18.52 -5.38
N LYS A 101 4.20 18.51 -5.19
CA LYS A 101 4.99 19.70 -4.87
C LYS A 101 4.90 20.75 -5.97
N ALA A 102 5.05 20.34 -7.23
CA ALA A 102 4.91 21.23 -8.38
C ALA A 102 3.52 21.88 -8.46
N GLY A 103 2.45 21.12 -8.16
CA GLY A 103 1.09 21.66 -8.10
C GLY A 103 0.90 22.69 -6.97
N LEU A 104 1.47 22.42 -5.79
CA LEU A 104 1.42 23.35 -4.66
C LEU A 104 2.21 24.64 -4.97
N GLU A 105 3.37 24.54 -5.62
CA GLU A 105 4.16 25.70 -6.02
C GLU A 105 3.43 26.57 -7.05
N ARG A 106 2.81 25.98 -8.07
CA ARG A 106 1.95 26.71 -9.01
C ARG A 106 0.84 27.45 -8.28
N THR A 107 0.14 26.76 -7.38
CA THR A 107 -0.95 27.35 -6.59
C THR A 107 -0.47 28.52 -5.72
N ARG A 108 0.73 28.43 -5.14
CA ARG A 108 1.35 29.53 -4.37
C ARG A 108 1.70 30.72 -5.25
N ARG A 109 2.21 30.47 -6.47
CA ARG A 109 2.53 31.54 -7.45
C ARG A 109 1.27 32.29 -7.88
N ASP A 110 0.14 31.60 -7.99
CA ASP A 110 -1.17 32.20 -8.26
C ASP A 110 -1.75 32.98 -7.07
N GLY A 111 -0.98 33.14 -5.97
CA GLY A 111 -1.38 33.90 -4.79
C GLY A 111 -2.41 33.22 -3.88
N LYS A 112 -2.77 31.95 -4.14
CA LYS A 112 -3.75 31.23 -3.33
C LYS A 112 -3.15 30.81 -1.98
N VAL A 113 -3.85 31.13 -0.90
CA VAL A 113 -3.50 30.69 0.45
C VAL A 113 -3.83 29.21 0.60
N LEU A 114 -2.79 28.39 0.74
CA LEU A 114 -2.92 26.95 0.97
C LEU A 114 -3.14 26.63 2.44
N GLY A 115 -3.90 25.57 2.72
CA GLY A 115 -4.16 25.10 4.08
C GLY A 115 -5.48 25.61 4.65
N ARG A 116 -5.63 25.49 5.98
CA ARG A 116 -6.85 25.90 6.67
C ARG A 116 -6.92 27.44 6.75
N PRO A 117 -8.03 28.07 6.37
CA PRO A 117 -8.19 29.51 6.54
C PRO A 117 -8.09 29.92 8.02
N PRO A 118 -7.37 31.02 8.33
CA PRO A 118 -7.30 31.54 9.70
C PRO A 118 -8.71 31.87 10.23
N GLY A 119 -8.96 31.57 11.51
CA GLY A 119 -10.26 31.80 12.15
C GLY A 119 -11.40 30.84 11.79
N SER A 120 -11.19 29.91 10.84
CA SER A 120 -12.23 28.93 10.50
C SER A 120 -12.53 28.00 11.69
N ARG A 121 -13.81 27.82 12.04
CA ARG A 121 -14.23 26.85 13.07
C ARG A 121 -14.33 25.44 12.47
N ASP A 122 -14.04 24.41 13.27
CA ASP A 122 -14.20 23.02 12.84
C ASP A 122 -15.69 22.72 12.63
N LYS A 123 -16.07 22.40 11.39
CA LYS A 123 -17.46 22.04 11.05
C LYS A 123 -17.88 20.66 11.60
N ARG A 124 -16.92 19.85 12.05
CA ARG A 124 -17.11 18.50 12.62
C ARG A 124 -16.11 18.28 13.74
N LYS A 125 -16.49 17.49 14.76
CA LYS A 125 -15.54 17.04 15.80
C LYS A 125 -14.32 16.39 15.12
N ARG A 126 -13.11 16.85 15.47
CA ARG A 126 -11.87 16.23 14.98
C ARG A 126 -11.87 14.75 15.36
N ARG A 127 -11.66 13.88 14.39
CA ARG A 127 -11.41 12.46 14.66
C ARG A 127 -10.08 12.35 15.41
N ARG A 128 -10.15 12.11 16.73
CA ARG A 128 -8.99 11.73 17.54
C ARG A 128 -8.60 10.29 17.19
N ARG A 129 -7.76 10.10 16.18
CA ARG A 129 -7.09 8.82 15.91
C ARG A 129 -5.70 9.06 15.36
N GLY A 130 -4.75 8.20 15.73
CA GLY A 130 -3.38 8.23 15.23
C GLY A 130 -2.55 9.39 15.81
N TYR A 131 -1.95 10.20 14.94
CA TYR A 131 -0.93 11.20 15.26
C TYR A 131 -1.31 12.25 16.33
N LEU A 132 -2.61 12.50 16.53
CA LEU A 132 -3.11 13.41 17.58
C LEU A 132 -2.98 12.83 19.00
N LEU A 133 -2.94 11.51 19.16
CA LEU A 133 -2.74 10.86 20.48
C LEU A 133 -1.29 10.94 20.96
N ARG A 134 -0.33 11.23 20.06
CA ARG A 134 1.10 11.24 20.38
C ARG A 134 1.52 12.48 21.18
N TRP A 135 0.77 13.58 21.07
CA TRP A 135 1.10 14.89 21.65
C TRP A 135 0.25 15.24 22.89
N ASP A 136 -0.55 14.29 23.38
CA ASP A 136 -1.42 14.43 24.57
C ASP A 136 -0.72 13.89 25.84
N LYS A 137 0.62 14.00 25.91
CA LYS A 137 1.43 13.65 27.09
C LYS A 137 2.01 14.90 27.72
#